data_AF-A0A953PIW4-F1
#
_entry.id   AF-A0A953PIW4-F1
#
_cell.length_a   1.000
_cell.length_b   1.000
_cell.length_c   1.000
_cell.angle_alpha   90.00
_cell.angle_beta   90.00
_cell.angle_gamma   90.00
#
_symmetry.space_group_name_H-M   'P 1'
#
loop_
_entity.id
_entity.type
_entity.pdbx_description
1 polymer ?
#
loop_
_entity_poly.entity_id
_entity_poly.type
_entity_poly.pdbx_seq_one_letter_code
_entity_poly.pdbx_strand_id
1 'polypeptide(L)'
;MSKLSLALLCSAILACVMVPSAFAIPPFARQYGTSCSTCHIDFPKLNDFGKAFKDAGFKFPKDDEDFIKVPPVMLGAAAQKDQWPHTIYPGMIPGM
;
A
#
# COMPACT_ATOMS: atom_id res chain seq x y z
N MET A 1 37.19 -6.82 28.46
CA MET A 1 35.79 -6.95 28.00
C MET A 1 35.28 -8.32 28.40
N SER A 2 34.09 -8.43 28.99
CA SER A 2 33.53 -9.75 29.31
C SER A 2 33.21 -10.52 28.02
N LYS A 3 33.30 -11.86 28.04
CA LYS A 3 32.96 -12.71 26.88
C LYS A 3 31.53 -12.44 26.36
N LEU A 4 30.62 -12.09 27.28
CA LEU A 4 29.25 -11.71 26.97
C LEU A 4 29.15 -10.40 26.18
N SER A 5 29.94 -9.39 26.58
CA SER A 5 30.00 -8.10 25.89
C SER A 5 30.53 -8.25 24.45
N LEU A 6 31.51 -9.14 24.24
CA LEU A 6 32.05 -9.41 22.92
C LEU A 6 31.06 -10.16 22.03
N ALA A 7 30.34 -11.15 22.58
CA ALA A 7 29.31 -11.89 21.86
C ALA A 7 28.14 -10.99 21.41
N LEU A 8 27.68 -10.09 22.28
CA LEU A 8 26.65 -9.10 21.96
C LEU A 8 27.10 -8.17 20.83
N LEU A 9 28.35 -7.69 20.88
CA LEU A 9 28.89 -6.81 19.84
C LEU A 9 28.98 -7.54 18.49
N CYS A 10 29.49 -8.77 18.47
CA CYS A 10 29.56 -9.57 17.25
C CYS A 10 28.16 -9.87 16.68
N SER A 11 27.17 -10.17 17.54
CA SER A 11 25.79 -10.38 17.11
C SER A 11 25.17 -9.13 16.50
N ALA A 12 25.38 -7.95 17.09
CA ALA A 12 24.89 -6.69 16.56
C ALA A 12 25.53 -6.33 15.21
N ILE A 13 26.84 -6.53 15.07
CA ILE A 13 27.56 -6.32 13.81
C ILE A 13 27.02 -7.27 12.73
N LEU A 14 26.87 -8.55 13.06
CA LEU A 14 26.34 -9.54 12.12
C LEU A 14 24.91 -9.19 11.66
N ALA A 15 24.07 -8.70 12.57
CA ALA A 15 22.73 -8.24 12.23
C ALA A 15 22.73 -7.07 11.24
N CYS A 16 23.62 -6.09 11.41
CA CYS A 16 23.73 -4.95 10.50
C CYS A 16 24.24 -5.33 9.11
N VAL A 17 25.15 -6.30 9.01
CA VAL A 17 25.74 -6.74 7.72
C VAL A 17 24.79 -7.64 6.94
N MET A 18 23.86 -8.32 7.62
CA MET A 18 22.91 -9.26 7.01
C MET A 18 21.59 -8.61 6.57
N VAL A 19 21.45 -7.29 6.68
CA VAL A 19 20.24 -6.59 6.20
C VAL A 19 20.21 -6.60 4.66
N PRO A 20 19.17 -7.16 4.01
CA PRO A 20 19.01 -7.08 2.56
C PRO A 20 18.60 -5.68 2.13
N SER A 21 18.91 -5.32 0.88
CA SER A 21 18.45 -4.06 0.27
C SER A 21 16.92 -4.00 0.25
N ALA A 22 16.36 -2.92 0.79
CA ALA A 22 14.93 -2.63 0.71
C ALA A 22 14.66 -1.52 -0.32
N PHE A 23 13.61 -1.68 -1.11
CA PHE A 23 13.15 -0.66 -2.05
C PHE A 23 11.91 0.05 -1.50
N ALA A 24 11.84 1.37 -1.67
CA ALA A 24 10.64 2.11 -1.35
C ALA A 24 9.52 1.73 -2.33
N ILE A 25 8.41 1.24 -1.79
CA ILE A 25 7.19 1.00 -2.54
C ILE A 25 6.25 2.18 -2.25
N PRO A 26 5.65 2.81 -3.26
CA PRO A 26 4.65 3.87 -3.04
C PRO A 26 3.23 3.27 -3.10
N PRO A 27 2.71 2.62 -2.02
CA PRO A 27 1.42 1.94 -2.06
C PRO A 27 0.28 2.88 -2.44
N PHE A 28 0.28 4.12 -1.92
CA PHE A 28 -0.76 5.11 -2.23
C PHE A 28 -0.76 5.50 -3.70
N ALA A 29 0.41 5.77 -4.29
CA ALA A 29 0.49 6.12 -5.70
C ALA A 29 -0.01 4.98 -6.61
N ARG A 30 0.24 3.73 -6.21
CA ARG A 30 -0.25 2.54 -6.92
C ARG A 30 -1.76 2.39 -6.82
N GLN A 31 -2.31 2.50 -5.61
CA GLN A 31 -3.75 2.35 -5.35
C GLN A 31 -4.62 3.26 -6.23
N TYR A 32 -4.31 4.56 -6.31
CA TYR A 32 -5.17 5.49 -7.05
C TYR A 32 -4.83 5.57 -8.55
N GLY A 33 -3.60 5.24 -8.95
CA GLY A 33 -3.16 5.35 -10.35
C GLY A 33 -3.28 6.78 -10.93
N THR A 34 -3.29 7.81 -10.06
CA THR A 34 -3.46 9.19 -10.52
C THR A 34 -2.17 9.80 -11.08
N SER A 35 -2.29 10.90 -11.82
CA SER A 35 -1.11 11.61 -12.34
C SER A 35 -0.26 12.13 -11.18
N CYS A 36 1.07 12.07 -11.32
CA CYS A 36 2.00 12.62 -10.33
C CYS A 36 1.71 14.10 -10.04
N SER A 37 1.33 14.87 -11.07
CA SER A 37 1.00 16.30 -10.96
C SER A 37 -0.24 16.58 -10.11
N THR A 38 -1.09 15.57 -9.87
CA THR A 38 -2.24 15.70 -8.97
C THR A 38 -1.79 16.03 -7.55
N CYS A 39 -0.70 15.41 -7.08
CA CYS A 39 -0.20 15.57 -5.72
C CYS A 39 1.12 16.34 -5.62
N HIS A 40 1.89 16.43 -6.71
CA HIS A 40 3.25 16.98 -6.71
C HIS A 40 3.39 18.20 -7.62
N ILE A 41 4.11 19.22 -7.14
CA ILE A 41 4.66 20.29 -8.00
C ILE A 41 5.97 19.81 -8.65
N ASP A 42 6.82 19.16 -7.86
CA ASP A 42 8.09 18.58 -8.30
C ASP A 42 8.39 17.40 -7.37
N PHE A 43 8.21 16.18 -7.84
CA PHE A 43 8.28 15.00 -6.97
C PHE A 43 9.64 14.94 -6.24
N PRO A 44 9.68 14.77 -4.90
CA PRO A 44 8.58 14.38 -3.99
C PRO A 44 7.85 15.56 -3.29
N LYS A 45 8.13 16.81 -3.63
CA LYS A 45 7.49 18.00 -3.06
C LYS A 45 5.99 18.02 -3.38
N LEU A 46 5.17 18.11 -2.34
CA LEU A 46 3.72 18.15 -2.44
C LEU A 46 3.21 19.53 -2.86
N ASN A 47 2.12 19.54 -3.61
CA ASN A 47 1.27 20.71 -3.81
C ASN A 47 0.22 20.80 -2.67
N ASP A 48 -0.64 21.83 -2.68
CA ASP A 48 -1.64 22.02 -1.63
C ASP A 48 -2.60 20.84 -1.50
N PHE A 49 -3.00 20.26 -2.64
CA PHE A 49 -3.86 19.08 -2.69
C PHE A 49 -3.17 17.85 -2.07
N GLY A 50 -1.93 17.55 -2.48
CA GLY A 50 -1.15 16.44 -1.96
C GLY A 50 -0.87 16.58 -0.47
N LYS A 51 -0.70 17.81 0.02
CA LYS A 51 -0.57 18.09 1.46
C LYS A 51 -1.87 17.80 2.19
N ALA A 52 -3.01 18.32 1.71
CA ALA A 52 -4.32 18.02 2.28
C ALA A 52 -4.62 16.52 2.30
N PHE A 53 -4.30 15.80 1.21
CA PHE A 53 -4.46 14.36 1.10
C PHE A 53 -3.60 13.59 2.11
N LYS A 54 -2.33 13.99 2.27
CA LYS A 54 -1.44 13.43 3.31
C LYS A 54 -1.99 13.70 4.71
N ASP A 55 -2.43 14.93 4.98
CA ASP A 55 -2.93 15.35 6.29
C ASP A 55 -4.27 14.65 6.63
N ALA A 56 -5.05 14.26 5.62
CA ALA A 56 -6.25 13.42 5.75
C ALA A 56 -5.96 11.92 5.91
N GLY A 57 -4.69 11.50 6.00
CA GLY A 57 -4.31 10.10 6.18
C GLY A 57 -4.27 9.27 4.89
N PHE A 58 -3.97 9.90 3.76
CA PHE A 58 -3.90 9.27 2.43
C PHE A 58 -5.22 8.69 1.94
N LYS A 59 -6.32 9.36 2.26
CA LYS A 59 -7.67 9.04 1.81
C LYS A 59 -8.42 10.29 1.38
N PHE A 60 -9.29 10.13 0.39
CA PHE A 60 -10.23 11.18 0.03
C PHE A 60 -11.32 11.30 1.12
N PRO A 61 -11.76 12.52 1.47
CA PRO A 61 -12.76 12.72 2.52
C PRO A 61 -14.11 12.06 2.27
N LYS A 62 -14.44 11.79 1.01
CA LYS A 62 -15.66 11.09 0.56
C LYS A 62 -15.33 10.28 -0.69
N ASP A 63 -16.01 9.15 -0.83
CA ASP A 63 -16.05 8.34 -2.05
C ASP A 63 -14.64 7.98 -2.59
N ASP A 64 -13.75 7.57 -1.69
CA ASP A 64 -12.34 7.23 -1.98
C ASP A 64 -12.18 6.21 -3.13
N GLU A 65 -13.12 5.27 -3.19
CA GLU A 65 -13.19 4.23 -4.23
C GLU A 65 -13.42 4.82 -5.63
N ASP A 66 -14.11 5.96 -5.74
CA ASP A 66 -14.37 6.62 -7.02
C ASP A 66 -13.09 7.26 -7.60
N PHE A 67 -12.08 7.49 -6.77
CA PHE A 67 -10.79 8.02 -7.19
C PHE A 67 -9.80 6.92 -7.61
N ILE A 68 -10.15 5.64 -7.41
CA ILE A 68 -9.36 4.51 -7.87
C ILE A 68 -9.63 4.28 -9.35
N LYS A 69 -8.59 4.41 -10.18
CA LYS A 69 -8.74 4.25 -11.64
C LYS A 69 -8.79 2.82 -12.12
N VAL A 70 -8.41 1.87 -11.27
CA VAL A 70 -8.45 0.44 -11.60
C VAL A 70 -9.89 -0.05 -11.37
N PRO A 71 -10.53 -0.68 -12.37
CA PRO A 71 -11.88 -1.18 -12.18
C PRO A 71 -11.90 -2.31 -11.14
N PRO A 72 -12.96 -2.40 -10.32
CA PRO A 72 -13.06 -3.43 -9.31
C PRO A 72 -13.16 -4.83 -9.95
N VAL A 73 -12.52 -5.81 -9.33
CA VAL A 73 -12.48 -7.19 -9.83
C VAL A 73 -13.71 -7.95 -9.33
N MET A 74 -14.51 -8.48 -10.26
CA MET A 74 -15.64 -9.36 -9.96
C MET A 74 -15.11 -10.71 -9.47
N LEU A 75 -15.49 -11.14 -8.27
CA LEU A 75 -15.12 -12.46 -7.73
C LEU A 75 -16.01 -13.59 -8.27
N GLY A 76 -17.24 -13.28 -8.64
CA GLY A 76 -18.21 -14.25 -9.14
C GLY A 76 -19.44 -13.57 -9.76
N ALA A 77 -20.18 -14.32 -10.55
CA ALA A 77 -21.47 -13.91 -11.09
C ALA A 77 -22.55 -13.95 -10.00
N ALA A 78 -23.49 -13.00 -10.03
CA ALA A 78 -24.58 -12.92 -9.05
C ALA A 78 -25.37 -14.23 -8.90
N ALA A 79 -25.53 -14.99 -10.00
CA ALA A 79 -26.21 -16.29 -10.02
C ALA A 79 -25.54 -17.37 -9.16
N GLN A 80 -24.26 -17.19 -8.78
CA GLN A 80 -23.51 -18.16 -7.98
C GLN A 80 -23.82 -18.09 -6.48
N LYS A 81 -24.65 -17.13 -6.05
CA LYS A 81 -25.01 -16.96 -4.63
C LYS A 81 -25.68 -18.20 -4.04
N ASP A 82 -26.55 -18.84 -4.81
CA ASP A 82 -27.37 -19.97 -4.35
C ASP A 82 -26.57 -21.29 -4.27
N GLN A 83 -25.37 -21.32 -4.86
CA GLN A 83 -24.48 -22.48 -4.89
C GLN A 83 -23.36 -22.41 -3.84
N TRP A 84 -23.30 -21.34 -3.03
CA TRP A 84 -22.37 -21.24 -1.91
C TRP A 84 -22.65 -22.33 -0.85
N PRO A 85 -21.64 -23.04 -0.32
CA PRO A 85 -20.18 -22.82 -0.42
C PRO A 85 -19.47 -23.62 -1.52
N HIS A 86 -20.20 -24.21 -2.47
CA HIS A 86 -19.63 -25.03 -3.54
C HIS A 86 -19.16 -24.22 -4.77
N THR A 87 -19.45 -22.92 -4.82
CA THR A 87 -18.94 -21.95 -5.80
C THR A 87 -18.43 -20.69 -5.12
N ILE A 88 -17.75 -19.80 -5.87
CA ILE A 88 -17.29 -18.51 -5.35
C ILE A 88 -18.50 -17.59 -5.08
N TYR A 89 -18.54 -16.98 -3.89
CA TYR A 89 -19.59 -16.02 -3.55
C TYR A 89 -19.49 -14.77 -4.44
N PRO A 90 -20.61 -14.25 -4.98
CA PRO A 90 -20.57 -13.03 -5.77
C PRO A 90 -20.19 -11.84 -4.89
N GLY A 91 -19.10 -11.17 -5.25
CA GLY A 91 -18.56 -10.01 -4.57
C GLY A 91 -17.58 -9.24 -5.45
N MET A 92 -17.10 -8.11 -4.95
CA MET A 92 -16.15 -7.23 -5.63
C MET A 92 -14.95 -6.99 -4.73
N ILE A 93 -13.75 -7.03 -5.30
CA ILE A 93 -12.56 -6.43 -4.69
C ILE A 93 -12.39 -5.06 -5.33
N PRO A 94 -12.19 -3.98 -4.54
CA PRO A 94 -11.80 -2.68 -5.07
C PRO A 94 -10.61 -2.79 -6.02
N GLY A 95 -10.51 -1.89 -7.00
CA GLY A 95 -9.30 -1.78 -7.81
C GLY A 95 -8.09 -1.48 -6.93
N MET A 96 -6.92 -2.02 -7.27
CA MET A 96 -5.66 -1.77 -6.55
C MET A 96 -4.55 -1.37 -7.51
#